data_AF-A0A955JTS7-F1
#
_entry.id   AF-A0A955JTS7-F1
#
_cell.length_a   1.000
_cell.length_b   1.000
_cell.length_c   1.000
_cell.angle_alpha   90.00
_cell.angle_beta   90.00
_cell.angle_gamma   90.00
#
_symmetry.space_group_name_H-M   'P 1'
#
loop_
_entity.id
_entity.type
_entity.pdbx_description
1 polymer ?
#
loop_
_entity_poly.entity_id
_entity_poly.type
_entity_poly.pdbx_seq_one_letter_code
_entity_poly.pdbx_strand_id
1 'polypeptide(L)'
;MEDLNIKQLTLAVRTIAEEKNLPEETVMEVIEQAIAAAWRRDNGEREQEVRAELNVNDGTAKVYVQREVVEDPINDATEISLEDA
;
A
#
# COMPACT_ATOMS: atom_id res chain seq x y z
N MET A 1 8.46 -7.86 13.42
CA MET A 1 8.25 -8.39 12.06
C MET A 1 9.57 -9.03 11.67
N GLU A 2 9.53 -10.32 11.35
CA GLU A 2 10.66 -11.09 10.85
C GLU A 2 11.34 -10.31 9.71
N ASP A 3 12.67 -10.19 9.75
CA ASP A 3 13.44 -9.39 8.80
C ASP A 3 13.06 -9.75 7.36
N LEU A 4 12.36 -8.85 6.68
CA LEU A 4 11.96 -9.04 5.29
C LEU A 4 13.23 -9.13 4.43
N ASN A 5 13.52 -10.31 3.89
CA ASN A 5 14.69 -10.50 3.04
C ASN A 5 14.44 -9.92 1.64
N ILE A 6 14.89 -8.68 1.46
CA ILE A 6 14.65 -7.88 0.25
C ILE A 6 15.23 -8.53 -1.00
N LYS A 7 16.40 -9.15 -0.91
CA LYS A 7 17.01 -9.84 -2.06
C LYS A 7 16.16 -11.01 -2.53
N GLN A 8 15.56 -11.76 -1.59
CA GLN A 8 14.65 -12.86 -1.92
C GLN A 8 13.33 -12.34 -2.50
N LEU A 9 12.80 -11.24 -1.96
CA LEU A 9 11.57 -10.64 -2.46
C LEU A 9 11.75 -10.15 -3.91
N THR A 10 12.80 -9.41 -4.21
CA THR A 10 13.07 -8.92 -5.57
C THR A 10 13.24 -10.07 -6.56
N LEU A 11 13.91 -11.16 -6.15
CA LEU A 11 14.02 -12.35 -6.99
C LEU A 11 12.65 -12.97 -7.26
N ALA A 12 11.83 -13.13 -6.23
CA ALA A 12 10.49 -13.69 -6.36
C ALA A 12 9.59 -12.84 -7.28
N VAL A 13 9.64 -11.51 -7.15
CA VAL A 13 8.92 -10.58 -8.02
C VAL A 13 9.29 -10.81 -9.49
N ARG A 14 10.58 -10.89 -9.80
CA ARG A 14 11.06 -11.16 -11.17
C ARG A 14 10.61 -12.51 -11.69
N THR A 15 10.74 -13.55 -10.88
CA THR A 15 10.30 -14.90 -11.27
C THR A 15 8.80 -14.92 -11.60
N ILE A 16 7.96 -14.29 -10.77
CA ILE A 16 6.52 -14.21 -11.01
C ILE A 16 6.21 -13.38 -12.26
N ALA A 17 6.88 -12.25 -12.44
CA ALA A 17 6.71 -11.39 -13.61
C ALA A 17 7.03 -12.15 -14.91
N GLU A 18 8.13 -12.90 -14.94
CA GLU A 18 8.51 -13.75 -16.07
C GLU A 18 7.52 -14.90 -16.30
N GLU A 19 7.17 -15.67 -15.25
CA GLU A 19 6.25 -16.80 -15.35
C GLU A 19 4.85 -16.41 -15.83
N LYS A 20 4.38 -15.23 -15.42
CA LYS A 20 3.06 -14.70 -15.78
C LYS A 20 3.07 -13.79 -17.01
N ASN A 21 4.26 -13.52 -17.56
CA ASN A 21 4.47 -12.57 -18.65
C ASN A 21 3.83 -11.20 -18.36
N LEU A 22 4.13 -10.67 -17.17
CA LEU A 22 3.66 -9.38 -16.65
C LEU A 22 4.84 -8.42 -16.43
N PRO A 23 4.61 -7.09 -16.47
CA PRO A 23 5.58 -6.13 -15.96
C PRO A 23 5.88 -6.37 -14.47
N GLU A 24 7.15 -6.20 -14.06
CA GLU A 24 7.55 -6.28 -12.64
C GLU A 24 6.76 -5.29 -11.77
N GLU A 25 6.46 -4.11 -12.30
CA GLU A 25 5.65 -3.07 -11.64
C GLU A 25 4.26 -3.59 -11.25
N THR A 26 3.58 -4.32 -12.14
CA THR A 26 2.27 -4.92 -11.83
C THR A 26 2.35 -5.92 -10.68
N VAL A 27 3.43 -6.70 -10.59
CA VAL A 27 3.62 -7.64 -9.47
C VAL A 27 3.91 -6.87 -8.18
N MET A 28 4.66 -5.77 -8.25
CA MET A 28 4.93 -4.90 -7.12
C MET A 28 3.65 -4.24 -6.59
N GLU A 29 2.81 -3.70 -7.47
CA GLU A 29 1.51 -3.10 -7.12
C GLU A 29 0.62 -4.09 -6.38
N VAL A 30 0.59 -5.35 -6.80
CA VAL A 30 -0.19 -6.40 -6.11
C VAL A 30 0.34 -6.64 -4.69
N ILE A 31 1.66 -6.63 -4.49
CA ILE A 31 2.28 -6.76 -3.17
C ILE A 31 1.90 -5.57 -2.28
N GLU A 32 2.00 -4.35 -2.81
CA GLU A 32 1.61 -3.13 -2.11
C GLU A 32 0.12 -3.13 -1.74
N GLN A 33 -0.75 -3.56 -2.65
CA GLN A 33 -2.17 -3.74 -2.36
C GLN A 33 -2.41 -4.78 -1.26
N ALA A 34 -1.64 -5.87 -1.24
CA ALA A 34 -1.73 -6.87 -0.18
C ALA A 34 -1.28 -6.32 1.18
N ILE A 35 -0.21 -5.52 1.22
CA ILE A 35 0.25 -4.82 2.43
C ILE A 35 -0.84 -3.84 2.91
N ALA A 36 -1.39 -3.02 2.02
CA ALA A 36 -2.45 -2.08 2.34
C ALA A 36 -3.71 -2.78 2.87
N ALA A 37 -4.10 -3.91 2.27
CA ALA A 37 -5.24 -4.69 2.71
C ALA A 37 -5.02 -5.33 4.08
N ALA A 38 -3.81 -5.86 4.34
CA ALA A 38 -3.45 -6.40 5.65
C ALA A 38 -3.47 -5.31 6.73
N TRP A 39 -2.89 -4.13 6.44
CA TRP A 39 -2.93 -3.02 7.38
C TRP A 39 -4.35 -2.53 7.64
N ARG A 40 -5.18 -2.35 6.58
CA ARG A 40 -6.58 -1.92 6.69
C ARG A 40 -7.39 -2.88 7.55
N ARG A 41 -7.15 -4.19 7.42
CA ARG A 41 -7.82 -5.21 8.22
C ARG A 41 -7.53 -5.06 9.72
N ASP A 42 -6.32 -4.70 10.10
CA ASP A 42 -5.87 -4.71 11.49
C ASP A 42 -6.01 -3.33 12.16
N ASN A 43 -5.95 -2.24 11.40
CA ASN A 43 -5.84 -0.87 11.94
C ASN A 43 -6.83 0.14 11.33
N GLY A 44 -7.43 -0.19 10.18
CA GLY A 44 -8.26 0.73 9.42
C GLY A 44 -9.76 0.50 9.60
N GLU A 45 -10.54 1.44 9.08
CA GLU A 45 -11.99 1.31 8.95
C GLU A 45 -12.37 0.77 7.58
N ARG A 46 -13.59 0.21 7.47
CA ARG A 46 -14.06 -0.43 6.23
C ARG A 46 -14.12 0.55 5.05
N GLU A 47 -14.42 1.81 5.32
CA GLU A 47 -14.63 2.85 4.32
C GLU A 47 -13.33 3.55 3.89
N GLN A 48 -12.25 3.37 4.65
CA GLN A 48 -10.97 4.02 4.37
C GLN A 48 -10.29 3.47 3.12
N GLU A 49 -9.93 4.38 2.22
CA GLU A 49 -8.99 4.07 1.15
C GLU A 49 -7.58 4.04 1.73
N VAL A 50 -6.92 2.90 1.62
CA VAL A 50 -5.56 2.68 2.15
C VAL A 50 -4.66 2.28 1.00
N ARG A 51 -3.52 2.95 0.89
CA ARG A 51 -2.44 2.60 -0.03
C ARG A 51 -1.17 2.28 0.75
N ALA A 52 -0.33 1.44 0.16
CA ALA A 52 1.00 1.18 0.69
C ALA A 52 2.03 1.38 -0.42
N GLU A 53 3.24 1.74 -0.03
CA GLU A 53 4.41 1.87 -0.91
C GLU A 53 5.54 1.05 -0.30
N LEU A 54 6.13 0.15 -1.08
CA LEU A 54 7.25 -0.67 -0.64
C LEU A 54 8.57 -0.13 -1.21
N ASN A 55 9.49 0.26 -0.32
CA ASN A 55 10.84 0.57 -0.72
C ASN A 55 11.69 -0.71 -0.80
N VAL A 56 11.91 -1.18 -2.02
CA VAL A 56 12.71 -2.38 -2.30
C VAL A 56 14.22 -2.21 -2.10
N ASN A 57 14.70 -1.04 -1.68
CA ASN A 57 16.13 -0.83 -1.39
C ASN A 57 16.45 -1.12 0.07
N ASP A 58 15.60 -0.66 0.98
CA ASP A 58 15.80 -0.79 2.43
C ASP A 58 14.77 -1.69 3.12
N GLY A 59 13.73 -2.11 2.39
CA GLY A 59 12.69 -3.00 2.89
C GLY A 59 11.60 -2.33 3.70
N THR A 60 11.59 -1.01 3.77
CA THR A 60 10.56 -0.27 4.50
C THR A 60 9.28 -0.21 3.67
N ALA A 61 8.14 -0.41 4.32
CA ALA A 61 6.83 -0.16 3.74
C ALA A 61 6.21 1.06 4.42
N LYS A 62 5.66 1.98 3.63
CA LYS A 62 4.86 3.09 4.13
C LYS A 62 3.40 2.81 3.82
N VAL A 63 2.52 3.15 4.75
CA VAL A 63 1.07 3.02 4.58
C VAL A 63 0.45 4.39 4.73
N TYR A 64 -0.45 4.72 3.82
CA TYR A 64 -1.16 5.99 3.76
C TYR A 64 -2.66 5.72 3.76
N VAL A 65 -3.40 6.52 4.52
CA VAL A 65 -4.86 6.60 4.43
C VAL A 65 -5.18 7.79 3.55
N GLN A 66 -5.86 7.55 2.44
CA GLN A 66 -6.30 8.61 1.54
C GLN A 66 -7.62 9.18 2.00
N ARG A 67 -7.71 10.50 1.95
CA ARG A 67 -8.91 11.27 2.25
C ARG A 67 -9.14 12.28 1.15
N GLU A 68 -10.40 12.52 0.83
CA GLU A 68 -10.84 13.57 -0.07
C GLU A 68 -10.84 14.91 0.68
N VAL A 69 -10.24 15.93 0.06
CA VAL A 69 -10.20 17.27 0.66
C VAL A 69 -11.49 18.01 0.30
N VAL A 70 -12.26 18.39 1.32
CA VAL A 70 -13.57 19.06 1.19
C VAL A 70 -13.68 20.28 2.10
N GLU A 71 -14.66 21.15 1.88
CA GLU A 71 -14.88 22.33 2.73
C GLU A 71 -15.51 21.93 4.09
N ASP A 72 -16.56 21.10 4.06
CA ASP A 72 -17.29 20.65 5.25
C ASP A 72 -17.33 19.11 5.31
N PRO A 73 -16.37 18.46 6.01
CA PRO A 73 -16.35 17.00 6.13
C PRO A 73 -17.60 16.44 6.81
N ILE A 74 -18.18 15.41 6.21
CA ILE A 74 -19.30 14.62 6.74
C ILE A 74 -18.79 13.27 7.23
N ASN A 75 -17.77 12.70 6.58
CA ASN A 75 -17.18 11.42 6.95
C ASN A 75 -15.66 11.52 7.18
N ASP A 76 -15.24 11.63 8.44
CA ASP A 76 -13.83 11.72 8.85
C ASP A 76 -12.97 10.51 8.44
N ALA A 77 -13.59 9.37 8.09
CA ALA A 77 -12.88 8.21 7.60
C ALA A 77 -12.37 8.44 6.17
N THR A 78 -13.10 9.18 5.34
CA THR A 78 -12.83 9.36 3.91
C THR A 78 -12.57 10.80 3.51
N GLU A 79 -12.83 11.77 4.38
CA GLU A 79 -12.79 13.20 4.09
C GLU A 79 -11.89 13.94 5.09
N ILE A 80 -11.33 15.06 4.65
CA ILE A 80 -10.54 15.99 5.46
C ILE A 80 -10.83 17.43 5.03
N SER A 81 -10.81 18.36 5.98
CA SER A 81 -11.00 19.77 5.66
C SER A 81 -9.80 20.31 4.86
N LEU A 82 -10.01 21.37 4.07
CA LEU A 82 -8.91 22.07 3.41
C LEU A 82 -7.89 22.65 4.41
N GLU A 83 -8.33 22.99 5.62
CA GLU A 83 -7.45 23.56 6.65
C GLU A 83 -6.55 22.50 7.32
N ASP A 84 -7.01 21.25 7.38
CA ASP A 84 -6.32 20.14 8.04
C ASP A 84 -5.44 19.29 7.09
N ALA A 85 -5.54 19.50 5.77
CA ALA A 85 -4.79 18.80 4.71
C ALA A 85 -3.38 19.36 4.49
#